data_AF-A0AAD9ZVN0-F1
#
_entry.id   AF-A0AAD9ZVN0-F1
#
_cell.length_a   1.000
_cell.length_b   1.000
_cell.length_c   1.000
_cell.angle_alpha   90.00
_cell.angle_beta   90.00
_cell.angle_gamma   90.00
#
_symmetry.space_group_name_H-M   'P 1'
#
loop_
_entity.id
_entity.type
_entity.pdbx_description
1 polymer ?
#
loop_
_entity_poly.entity_id
_entity_poly.type
_entity_poly.pdbx_seq_one_letter_code
_entity_poly.pdbx_strand_id
1 'polypeptide(L)'
;MRGKSGSFNPAAERSGIFEDGDVSFLMEIYCCQDEPNGLSGLACLRKSLSSQDVLIINKKASNWAEFLASCEQALQMEPKSVQRHSDVLNCLLNMCHLQAVVTRVDALISRIPQYNKTWCMQGVQAAWRIGRWHLMDEYLSGADEEGLLVAVLSIMLPLTCMLLRFCRQ
;
A
#
# COMPACT_ATOMS: atom_id res chain seq x y z
N MET A 1 7.06 -27.34 19.74
CA MET A 1 7.59 -28.01 18.53
C MET A 1 6.60 -27.79 17.38
N ARG A 2 6.93 -26.94 16.41
CA ARG A 2 6.09 -26.72 15.22
C ARG A 2 6.98 -26.72 13.98
N GLY A 3 7.45 -27.91 13.61
CA GLY A 3 8.06 -28.15 12.31
C GLY A 3 6.96 -28.55 11.33
N LYS A 4 6.48 -27.60 10.53
CA LYS A 4 5.75 -27.91 9.30
C LYS A 4 6.36 -27.07 8.20
N SER A 5 7.53 -27.53 7.73
CA SER A 5 8.13 -27.10 6.48
C SER A 5 7.23 -27.56 5.34
N GLY A 6 6.86 -26.63 4.45
CA GLY A 6 5.91 -26.82 3.36
C GLY A 6 6.43 -27.67 2.20
N SER A 7 6.93 -28.89 2.46
CA SER A 7 7.30 -29.83 1.40
C SER A 7 6.38 -31.05 1.43
N PHE A 8 5.20 -30.94 0.83
CA PHE A 8 4.38 -32.12 0.47
C PHE A 8 4.68 -32.63 -0.94
N ASN A 9 5.81 -32.23 -1.55
CA ASN A 9 6.28 -32.83 -2.78
C ASN A 9 7.23 -34.00 -2.48
N PRO A 10 6.80 -35.26 -2.58
CA PRO A 10 7.64 -36.44 -2.35
C PRO A 10 8.75 -36.61 -3.40
N ALA A 11 8.72 -35.86 -4.50
CA ALA A 11 9.76 -35.85 -5.54
C ALA A 11 10.82 -34.76 -5.36
N ALA A 12 10.77 -33.96 -4.29
CA ALA A 12 11.76 -32.91 -4.04
C ALA A 12 13.03 -33.51 -3.42
N GLU A 13 14.17 -33.39 -4.10
CA GLU A 13 15.48 -33.89 -3.62
C GLU A 13 15.99 -33.15 -2.36
N ARG A 14 15.47 -31.96 -2.05
CA ARG A 14 15.92 -31.11 -0.95
C ARG A 14 14.78 -30.75 -0.01
N SER A 15 14.91 -31.07 1.28
CA SER A 15 13.96 -30.63 2.30
C SER A 15 14.31 -29.23 2.82
N GLY A 16 13.39 -28.29 2.60
CA GLY A 16 12.88 -27.40 3.65
C GLY A 16 13.78 -26.31 4.24
N ILE A 17 14.85 -25.87 3.56
CA ILE A 17 15.58 -24.65 3.96
C ILE A 17 15.86 -23.81 2.71
N PHE A 18 15.07 -22.76 2.53
CA PHE A 18 15.33 -21.70 1.55
C PHE A 18 16.14 -20.59 2.22
N GLU A 19 17.08 -19.99 1.50
CA GLU A 19 17.73 -18.78 1.99
C GLU A 19 16.75 -17.61 1.88
N ASP A 20 16.75 -16.73 2.88
CA ASP A 20 15.83 -15.58 2.93
C ASP A 20 15.96 -14.66 1.69
N GLY A 21 17.13 -14.67 1.02
CA GLY A 21 17.36 -13.97 -0.25
C GLY A 21 16.61 -14.58 -1.43
N ASP A 22 16.62 -15.91 -1.57
CA ASP A 22 15.90 -16.62 -2.63
C ASP A 22 14.39 -16.46 -2.48
N VAL A 23 13.89 -16.51 -1.23
CA VAL A 23 12.48 -16.27 -0.93
C VAL A 23 12.07 -14.84 -1.27
N SER A 24 12.94 -13.85 -1.00
CA SER A 24 12.67 -12.43 -1.33
C SER A 24 12.53 -12.23 -2.85
N PHE A 25 13.43 -12.83 -3.63
CA PHE A 25 13.38 -12.77 -5.09
C PHE A 25 12.13 -13.46 -5.66
N LEU A 26 11.77 -14.63 -5.11
CA LEU A 26 10.53 -15.32 -5.50
C LEU A 26 9.29 -14.51 -5.14
N MET A 27 9.27 -13.88 -3.96
CA MET A 27 8.18 -12.99 -3.56
C MET A 27 8.07 -11.79 -4.50
N GLU A 28 9.17 -11.21 -4.97
CA GLU A 28 9.15 -10.13 -5.97
C GLU A 28 8.51 -10.57 -7.30
N ILE A 29 8.86 -11.76 -7.80
CA ILE A 29 8.27 -12.34 -9.02
C ILE A 29 6.78 -12.62 -8.83
N TYR A 30 6.39 -13.26 -7.73
CA TYR A 30 4.99 -13.57 -7.43
C TYR A 30 4.17 -12.30 -7.13
N CYS A 31 4.82 -11.22 -6.68
CA CYS A 31 4.20 -9.91 -6.50
C CYS A 31 3.67 -9.33 -7.81
N CYS A 32 4.37 -9.61 -8.92
CA CYS A 32 3.97 -9.19 -10.26
C CYS A 32 2.79 -10.00 -10.80
N GLN A 33 2.45 -11.15 -10.20
CA GLN A 33 1.36 -12.03 -10.64
C GLN A 33 0.05 -11.86 -9.85
N ASP A 34 0.00 -10.94 -8.88
CA ASP A 34 -1.20 -10.66 -8.07
C ASP A 34 -1.81 -11.89 -7.36
N GLU A 35 -1.01 -12.90 -7.02
CA GLU A 35 -1.46 -14.09 -6.28
C GLU A 35 -1.15 -13.99 -4.76
N PRO A 36 -2.09 -13.53 -3.92
CA PRO A 36 -1.85 -13.34 -2.49
C PRO A 36 -1.62 -14.65 -1.73
N ASN A 37 -2.26 -15.74 -2.18
CA ASN A 37 -2.13 -17.05 -1.55
C ASN A 37 -0.72 -17.64 -1.77
N GLY A 38 -0.13 -17.43 -2.94
CA GLY A 38 1.26 -17.83 -3.24
C GLY A 38 2.26 -17.06 -2.40
N LEU A 39 2.07 -15.74 -2.26
CA LEU A 39 2.92 -14.87 -1.44
C LEU A 39 2.90 -15.26 0.05
N SER A 40 1.73 -15.57 0.60
CA SER A 40 1.60 -16.02 2.00
C SER A 40 2.29 -17.36 2.24
N GLY A 41 2.23 -18.29 1.27
CA GLY A 41 2.95 -19.55 1.30
C GLY A 41 4.47 -19.37 1.29
N LEU A 42 4.98 -18.46 0.45
CA LEU A 42 6.40 -18.15 0.36
C LEU A 42 6.93 -17.47 1.63
N ALA A 43 6.15 -16.58 2.22
CA ALA A 43 6.52 -15.92 3.48
C ALA A 43 6.67 -16.91 4.64
N CYS A 44 5.87 -17.99 4.66
CA CYS A 44 6.00 -19.08 5.63
C CYS A 44 7.30 -19.90 5.47
N LEU A 45 8.01 -19.78 4.34
CA LEU A 45 9.29 -20.46 4.10
C LEU A 45 10.49 -19.67 4.63
N ARG A 46 10.29 -18.39 4.98
CA ARG A 46 11.34 -17.51 5.50
C ARG A 46 11.64 -17.83 6.96
N LYS A 47 12.92 -17.83 7.35
CA LYS A 47 13.32 -18.07 8.75
C LYS A 47 13.03 -16.88 9.65
N SER A 48 13.07 -15.67 9.08
CA SER A 48 12.72 -14.43 9.76
C SER A 48 11.83 -13.60 8.86
N LEU A 49 10.57 -13.39 9.25
CA LEU A 49 9.64 -12.54 8.51
C LEU A 49 10.18 -11.10 8.55
N SER A 50 10.53 -10.53 7.40
CA SER A 50 10.88 -9.11 7.35
C SER A 50 9.61 -8.28 7.44
N SER A 51 9.65 -7.14 8.15
CA SER A 51 8.55 -6.17 8.18
C SER A 51 8.11 -5.71 6.79
N GLN A 52 9.00 -5.82 5.80
CA GLN A 52 8.74 -5.49 4.40
C GLN A 52 7.95 -6.58 3.65
N ASP A 53 8.06 -7.85 4.06
CA ASP A 53 7.35 -8.97 3.44
C ASP A 53 5.87 -8.97 3.82
N VAL A 54 5.58 -8.69 5.09
CA VAL A 54 4.20 -8.56 5.60
C VAL A 54 3.45 -7.44 4.86
N LEU A 55 4.14 -6.34 4.59
CA LEU A 55 3.62 -5.22 3.80
C LEU A 55 3.23 -5.68 2.38
N ILE A 56 4.11 -6.42 1.72
CA ILE A 56 3.87 -6.93 0.36
C ILE A 56 2.67 -7.89 0.33
N ILE A 57 2.61 -8.84 1.28
CA ILE A 57 1.53 -9.84 1.35
C ILE A 57 0.18 -9.17 1.63
N ASN A 58 0.10 -8.30 2.64
CA ASN A 58 -1.17 -7.70 3.04
C ASN A 58 -1.70 -6.71 1.99
N LYS A 59 -0.80 -5.98 1.32
CA LYS A 59 -1.15 -5.13 0.17
C LYS A 59 -1.79 -5.94 -0.96
N LYS A 60 -1.30 -7.15 -1.23
CA LYS A 60 -1.80 -8.02 -2.31
C LYS A 60 -3.00 -8.87 -1.90
N ALA A 61 -3.16 -9.20 -0.62
CA ALA A 61 -4.31 -9.92 -0.08
C ALA A 61 -5.60 -9.08 -0.01
N SER A 62 -5.54 -7.79 -0.41
CA SER A 62 -6.60 -6.79 -0.16
C SER A 62 -6.98 -6.66 1.33
N ASN A 63 -6.13 -7.16 2.24
CA ASN A 63 -6.32 -7.05 3.68
C ASN A 63 -5.69 -5.75 4.20
N TRP A 64 -6.27 -4.63 3.78
CA TRP A 64 -5.77 -3.29 4.08
C TRP A 64 -5.74 -2.96 5.58
N ALA A 65 -6.55 -3.61 6.39
CA ALA A 65 -6.58 -3.42 7.85
C ALA A 65 -5.31 -3.96 8.51
N GLU A 66 -4.88 -5.17 8.11
CA GLU A 66 -3.63 -5.76 8.61
C GLU A 66 -2.40 -5.05 8.04
N PHE A 67 -2.48 -4.59 6.79
CA PHE A 67 -1.47 -3.71 6.19
C PHE A 67 -1.32 -2.40 6.98
N LEU A 68 -2.43 -1.74 7.34
CA LEU A 68 -2.40 -0.52 8.16
C LEU A 68 -1.72 -0.76 9.51
N ALA A 69 -2.06 -1.83 10.22
CA ALA A 69 -1.44 -2.16 11.51
C ALA A 69 0.08 -2.32 11.38
N SER A 70 0.55 -3.01 10.34
CA SER A 70 1.98 -3.18 10.05
C SER A 70 2.66 -1.85 9.68
N CYS A 71 2.00 -1.01 8.86
CA CYS A 71 2.51 0.31 8.51
C CYS A 71 2.66 1.22 9.74
N GLU A 72 1.68 1.20 10.65
CA GLU A 72 1.71 1.99 11.88
C GLU A 72 2.82 1.52 12.82
N GLN A 73 3.02 0.21 12.95
CA GLN A 73 4.14 -0.34 13.70
C GLN A 73 5.49 0.07 13.11
N ALA A 74 5.65 -0.01 11.79
CA ALA A 74 6.86 0.44 11.11
C ALA A 74 7.09 1.95 11.30
N LEU A 75 6.02 2.75 11.32
CA LEU A 75 6.10 4.18 11.57
C LEU A 75 6.51 4.51 13.02
N GLN A 76 6.14 3.70 14.01
CA GLN A 76 6.64 3.88 15.38
C GLN A 76 8.16 3.70 15.46
N MET A 77 8.71 2.76 14.68
CA MET A 77 10.16 2.53 14.60
C MET A 77 10.88 3.63 13.80
N GLU A 78 10.26 4.15 12.74
CA GLU A 78 10.81 5.16 11.84
C GLU A 78 9.88 6.39 11.69
N PRO A 79 9.68 7.20 12.73
CA PRO A 79 8.64 8.24 12.76
C PRO A 79 8.88 9.40 11.78
N LYS A 80 10.11 9.55 11.30
CA LYS A 80 10.52 10.58 10.34
C LYS A 80 10.49 10.09 8.88
N SER A 81 10.20 8.82 8.65
CA SER A 81 10.23 8.25 7.31
C SER A 81 9.00 8.66 6.51
N VAL A 82 9.23 9.37 5.41
CA VAL A 82 8.20 9.82 4.46
C VAL A 82 7.48 8.64 3.84
N GLN A 83 8.24 7.60 3.50
CA GLN A 83 7.69 6.40 2.87
C GLN A 83 6.66 5.75 3.79
N ARG A 84 6.96 5.65 5.10
CA ARG A 84 6.03 5.06 6.08
C ARG A 84 4.74 5.87 6.22
N HIS A 85 4.83 7.20 6.25
CA HIS A 85 3.65 8.07 6.26
C HIS A 85 2.82 7.91 4.97
N SER A 86 3.49 7.85 3.81
CA SER A 86 2.83 7.63 2.52
C SER A 86 2.13 6.27 2.45
N ASP A 87 2.77 5.21 2.97
CA ASP A 87 2.18 3.87 3.04
C ASP A 87 0.90 3.89 3.88
N VAL A 88 0.91 4.49 5.08
CA VAL A 88 -0.29 4.63 5.92
C VAL A 88 -1.41 5.38 5.21
N LEU A 89 -1.10 6.51 4.55
CA LEU A 89 -2.09 7.28 3.80
C LEU A 89 -2.69 6.46 2.65
N ASN A 90 -1.88 5.66 1.95
CA ASN A 90 -2.36 4.74 0.93
C ASN A 90 -3.27 3.65 1.51
N CYS A 91 -2.97 3.10 2.70
CA CYS A 91 -3.88 2.15 3.37
C CYS A 91 -5.26 2.78 3.58
N LEU A 92 -5.27 3.97 4.18
CA LEU A 92 -6.49 4.69 4.54
C LEU A 92 -7.31 5.08 3.30
N LEU A 93 -6.64 5.48 2.21
CA LEU A 93 -7.28 5.73 0.91
C LEU A 93 -7.95 4.48 0.34
N ASN A 94 -7.28 3.32 0.39
CA ASN A 94 -7.82 2.07 -0.13
C ASN A 94 -8.97 1.51 0.72
N MET A 95 -8.96 1.76 2.04
CA MET A 95 -10.08 1.43 2.94
C MET A 95 -11.22 2.45 2.91
N CYS A 96 -11.10 3.52 2.11
CA CYS A 96 -12.06 4.62 2.08
C CYS A 96 -12.25 5.35 3.43
N HIS A 97 -11.24 5.33 4.31
CA HIS A 97 -11.20 6.17 5.51
C HIS A 97 -10.75 7.60 5.17
N LEU A 98 -11.48 8.23 4.24
CA LEU A 98 -11.05 9.46 3.56
C LEU A 98 -10.91 10.66 4.51
N GLN A 99 -11.76 10.77 5.53
CA GLN A 99 -11.63 11.83 6.54
C GLN A 99 -10.34 11.69 7.36
N ALA A 100 -9.94 10.45 7.68
CA ALA A 100 -8.69 10.20 8.39
C ALA A 100 -7.47 10.56 7.52
N VAL A 101 -7.56 10.36 6.20
CA VAL A 101 -6.54 10.80 5.25
C VAL A 101 -6.40 12.32 5.30
N VAL A 102 -7.50 13.07 5.17
CA VAL A 102 -7.53 14.54 5.22
C VAL A 102 -6.87 15.06 6.50
N THR A 103 -7.36 14.63 7.67
CA THR A 103 -6.82 15.09 8.95
C THR A 103 -5.33 14.78 9.10
N ARG A 104 -4.88 13.62 8.63
CA ARG A 104 -3.48 13.22 8.72
C ARG A 104 -2.59 13.97 7.74
N VAL A 105 -3.08 14.26 6.54
CA VAL A 105 -2.40 15.11 5.54
C VAL A 105 -2.22 16.52 6.09
N ASP A 106 -3.26 17.14 6.64
CA ASP A 106 -3.16 18.50 7.21
C ASP A 106 -2.12 18.58 8.34
N ALA A 107 -2.08 17.55 9.19
CA ALA A 107 -1.08 17.43 10.25
C ALA A 107 0.34 17.23 9.69
N LEU A 108 0.50 16.49 8.59
CA LEU A 108 1.79 16.25 7.95
C LEU A 108 2.31 17.47 7.21
N ILE A 109 1.44 18.22 6.52
CA ILE A 109 1.78 19.50 5.88
C ILE A 109 2.32 20.47 6.94
N SER A 110 1.65 20.55 8.09
CA SER A 110 2.05 21.43 9.20
C SER A 110 3.38 21.01 9.87
N ARG A 111 3.62 19.69 9.99
CA ARG A 111 4.78 19.15 10.74
C ARG A 111 6.01 18.90 9.87
N ILE A 112 5.82 18.57 8.60
CA ILE A 112 6.86 18.13 7.66
C ILE A 112 6.60 18.81 6.30
N PRO A 113 6.72 20.15 6.22
CA PRO A 113 6.37 20.91 5.02
C PRO A 113 7.29 20.63 3.82
N GLN A 114 8.47 20.08 4.05
CA GLN A 114 9.41 19.71 2.99
C GLN A 114 8.87 18.68 1.99
N TYR A 115 7.83 17.92 2.37
CA TYR A 115 7.14 16.94 1.52
C TYR A 115 5.68 17.33 1.23
N ASN A 116 5.34 18.62 1.36
CA ASN A 116 3.98 19.14 1.17
C ASN A 116 3.35 18.65 -0.15
N LYS A 117 4.11 18.68 -1.25
CA LYS A 117 3.68 18.18 -2.56
C LYS A 117 3.15 16.73 -2.52
N THR A 118 3.87 15.84 -1.84
CA THR A 118 3.48 14.42 -1.70
C THR A 118 2.21 14.26 -0.87
N TRP A 119 2.11 15.00 0.24
CA TRP A 119 0.93 14.96 1.11
C TRP A 119 -0.31 15.51 0.42
N CYS A 120 -0.18 16.65 -0.26
CA CYS A 120 -1.24 17.25 -1.06
C CYS A 120 -1.76 16.29 -2.13
N MET A 121 -0.90 15.54 -2.82
CA MET A 121 -1.35 14.58 -3.83
C MET A 121 -2.28 13.51 -3.26
N GLN A 122 -1.97 12.97 -2.08
CA GLN A 122 -2.83 12.00 -1.39
C GLN A 122 -4.08 12.68 -0.79
N GLY A 123 -3.97 13.94 -0.36
CA GLY A 123 -5.07 14.79 0.09
C GLY A 123 -6.10 15.07 -1.01
N VAL A 124 -5.64 15.41 -2.23
CA VAL A 124 -6.49 15.62 -3.41
C VAL A 124 -7.35 14.39 -3.69
N GLN A 125 -6.76 13.19 -3.63
CA GLN A 125 -7.50 11.94 -3.83
C GLN A 125 -8.61 11.75 -2.79
N ALA A 126 -8.35 12.09 -1.51
CA ALA A 126 -9.35 11.98 -0.46
C ALA A 126 -10.44 13.06 -0.59
N ALA A 127 -10.05 14.33 -0.77
CA ALA A 127 -10.97 15.46 -0.91
C ALA A 127 -11.91 15.27 -2.10
N TRP A 128 -11.38 14.79 -3.23
CA TRP A 128 -12.18 14.46 -4.41
C TRP A 128 -13.21 13.37 -4.11
N ARG A 129 -12.81 12.24 -3.50
CA ARG A 129 -13.71 11.12 -3.18
C ARG A 129 -14.81 11.48 -2.17
N ILE A 130 -14.56 12.46 -1.28
CA ILE A 130 -15.55 12.98 -0.33
C ILE A 130 -16.49 14.01 -1.01
N GLY A 131 -16.08 14.60 -2.14
CA GLY A 131 -16.78 15.72 -2.78
C GLY A 131 -16.50 17.08 -2.12
N ARG A 132 -15.39 17.22 -1.41
CA ARG A 132 -14.95 18.50 -0.81
C ARG A 132 -14.06 19.26 -1.79
N TRP A 133 -14.69 19.89 -2.78
CA TRP A 133 -14.00 20.60 -3.88
C TRP A 133 -13.13 21.76 -3.39
N HIS A 134 -13.59 22.57 -2.42
CA HIS A 134 -12.78 23.65 -1.85
C HIS A 134 -11.45 23.14 -1.24
N LEU A 135 -11.51 22.02 -0.53
CA LEU A 135 -10.32 21.41 0.06
C LEU A 135 -9.41 20.79 -1.01
N MET A 136 -10.01 20.25 -2.07
CA MET A 136 -9.28 19.76 -3.24
C MET A 136 -8.51 20.90 -3.91
N ASP A 137 -9.12 22.07 -4.10
CA ASP A 137 -8.46 23.24 -4.69
C ASP A 137 -7.29 23.73 -3.82
N GLU A 138 -7.45 23.71 -2.49
CA GLU A 138 -6.37 24.03 -1.55
C GLU A 138 -5.18 23.08 -1.71
N TYR A 139 -5.42 21.76 -1.77
CA TYR A 139 -4.35 20.79 -1.98
C TYR A 139 -3.74 20.87 -3.39
N LEU A 140 -4.55 21.15 -4.42
CA LEU A 140 -4.06 21.33 -5.79
C LEU A 140 -3.12 22.53 -5.89
N SER A 141 -3.41 23.61 -5.16
CA SER A 141 -2.53 24.79 -5.10
C SER A 141 -1.17 24.50 -4.44
N GLY A 142 -1.11 23.46 -3.60
CA GLY A 142 0.12 22.97 -2.98
C GLY A 142 0.85 21.84 -3.74
N ALA A 143 0.28 21.34 -4.84
CA ALA A 143 0.83 20.25 -5.65
C ALA A 143 1.53 20.77 -6.93
N ASP A 144 2.51 20.02 -7.45
CA ASP A 144 3.21 20.34 -8.71
C ASP A 144 2.44 19.83 -9.94
N GLU A 145 2.76 20.33 -11.14
CA GLU A 145 2.08 19.96 -12.41
C GLU A 145 2.09 18.44 -12.67
N GLU A 146 3.20 17.76 -12.35
CA GLU A 146 3.34 16.30 -12.47
C GLU A 146 2.48 15.53 -11.44
N GLY A 147 2.35 16.05 -10.22
CA GLY A 147 1.48 15.48 -9.18
C GLY A 147 0.00 15.66 -9.51
N LEU A 148 -0.33 16.74 -10.22
CA LEU A 148 -1.66 17.03 -10.74
C LEU A 148 -2.09 15.99 -11.78
N LEU A 149 -1.20 15.65 -12.72
CA LEU A 149 -1.46 14.59 -13.71
C LEU A 149 -1.70 13.24 -13.04
N VAL A 150 -0.87 12.86 -12.06
CA VAL A 150 -1.03 11.60 -11.32
C VAL A 150 -2.33 11.60 -10.51
N ALA A 151 -2.66 12.70 -9.83
CA ALA A 151 -3.91 12.83 -9.08
C ALA A 151 -5.14 12.73 -10.01
N VAL A 152 -5.11 13.44 -11.14
CA VAL A 152 -6.17 13.40 -12.16
C VAL A 152 -6.30 12.00 -12.75
N LEU A 153 -5.20 11.32 -13.11
CA LEU A 153 -5.23 9.94 -13.60
C LEU A 153 -5.80 8.97 -12.54
N SER A 154 -5.39 9.13 -11.28
CA SER A 154 -5.85 8.31 -10.15
C SER A 154 -7.35 8.49 -9.87
N ILE A 155 -7.87 9.69 -10.13
CA ILE A 155 -9.29 10.05 -9.99
C ILE A 155 -10.10 9.58 -11.20
N MET A 156 -9.55 9.70 -12.41
CA MET A 156 -10.24 9.44 -13.66
C MET A 156 -10.27 7.96 -14.06
N LEU A 157 -9.25 7.16 -13.71
CA LEU A 157 -9.25 5.71 -13.99
C LEU A 157 -10.42 4.94 -13.33
N PRO A 158 -10.75 5.19 -12.05
CA PRO A 158 -11.91 4.56 -11.43
C PRO A 158 -13.24 5.01 -12.05
N LEU A 159 -13.34 6.28 -12.48
CA LEU A 159 -14.51 6.83 -13.15
C LEU A 159 -14.73 6.20 -14.53
N THR A 160 -13.68 6.06 -15.34
CA THR A 160 -13.80 5.40 -16.65
C THR A 160 -14.17 3.93 -16.49
N CYS A 161 -13.61 3.23 -15.50
CA CYS A 161 -14.00 1.85 -15.18
C CYS A 161 -15.44 1.73 -14.65
N MET A 162 -15.92 2.67 -13.82
CA MET A 162 -17.31 2.69 -13.34
C MET A 162 -18.29 3.04 -14.47
N LEU A 163 -17.99 4.03 -15.30
CA LEU A 163 -18.81 4.42 -16.45
C LEU A 163 -18.85 3.30 -17.51
N LEU A 164 -17.73 2.61 -17.76
CA LEU A 164 -17.69 1.45 -18.65
C LEU A 164 -18.49 0.26 -18.10
N ARG A 165 -18.56 0.07 -16.77
CA ARG A 165 -19.43 -0.95 -16.16
C ARG A 165 -20.90 -0.54 -16.20
N PHE A 166 -21.21 0.75 -16.04
CA PHE A 166 -22.58 1.27 -16.08
C PHE A 166 -23.16 1.31 -17.51
N CYS A 167 -22.35 1.58 -18.53
CA CYS A 167 -22.76 1.50 -19.95
C CYS A 167 -22.89 0.06 -20.47
N ARG A 168 -22.52 -0.96 -19.68
CA ARG A 168 -22.59 -2.38 -20.05
C ARG A 168 -23.75 -3.13 -19.40
N GLN A 169 -24.56 -2.43 -18.60
CA GLN A 169 -25.89 -2.85 -18.13
C GLN A 169 -26.95 -2.12 -18.94
#